data_AF-A0A923IE18-F1
#
_entry.id   AF-A0A923IE18-F1
#
_cell.length_a   1.000
_cell.length_b   1.000
_cell.length_c   1.000
_cell.angle_alpha   90.00
_cell.angle_beta   90.00
_cell.angle_gamma   90.00
#
_symmetry.space_group_name_H-M   'P 1'
#
loop_
_entity.id
_entity.type
_entity.pdbx_description
1 polymer ?
#
loop_
_entity_poly.entity_id
_entity_poly.type
_entity_poly.pdbx_seq_one_letter_code
_entity_poly.pdbx_strand_id
1 'polypeptide(L)'
;MMIHANIQKVLFSVIISLCLAFSVADACTGLMFSVRDVKGSHYAFQARTMEFGPDVTGWRLISVPRGYSYTGCKMGICGEGIKGLQWTAKYQHVGMSPARFDMPVLDEVADGINEKGLSCGGFYHMGYEEYKDNPESGKTIANTDFISWVLSSFATVREVREALEGQKVDVAQFTLKIKDKLLCTRDTCPQLHYAITDESGASIVVEFKGGEAKIFDSVGVITNNPTYDWHIANMKNFIGLQSLSRENAVFNGKTYGKMGNGSGAIGLPGDFTPPSRFVRAMFFLNSAMPTVNIGPDEAMARAFRILNQFDIPEGSVIATSPTGEGQIKDSTMWTTFSDLKRKRYYFHTQTSRTIRMIELDKQPKNVLSVQDLPADELIRDVSNKFTPTGKAH
;
A
#
# COMPACT_ATOMS: atom_id res chain seq x y z
N MET A 1 45.12 59.13 15.56
CA MET A 1 43.99 58.41 16.20
C MET A 1 43.34 57.54 15.14
N MET A 2 43.39 56.21 15.32
CA MET A 2 42.82 55.10 14.50
C MET A 2 43.44 54.91 13.10
N ILE A 3 44.26 53.90 12.80
CA ILE A 3 44.14 52.42 12.86
C ILE A 3 43.13 51.84 11.86
N HIS A 4 43.71 51.19 10.83
CA HIS A 4 43.26 50.10 9.95
C HIS A 4 41.86 49.47 10.15
N ALA A 5 41.16 49.23 9.04
CA ALA A 5 40.73 47.88 8.65
C ALA A 5 40.15 47.83 7.22
N ASN A 6 40.85 47.09 6.34
CA ASN A 6 40.28 46.45 5.16
C ASN A 6 39.18 45.49 5.60
N ILE A 7 37.98 45.57 5.00
CA ILE A 7 37.02 44.46 5.03
C ILE A 7 36.67 44.11 3.58
N GLN A 8 37.27 43.01 3.13
CA GLN A 8 36.85 42.27 1.95
C GLN A 8 35.37 41.92 2.10
N LYS A 9 34.56 42.27 1.09
CA LYS A 9 33.21 41.73 0.94
C LYS A 9 33.34 40.24 0.63
N VAL A 10 33.25 39.43 1.68
CA VAL A 10 33.05 37.98 1.57
C VAL A 10 31.67 37.78 0.92
N LEU A 11 31.69 37.30 -0.34
CA LEU A 11 30.51 36.70 -0.96
C LEU A 11 30.18 35.44 -0.15
N PHE A 12 29.17 35.53 0.73
CA PHE A 12 28.51 34.34 1.25
C PHE A 12 27.73 33.70 0.10
N SER A 13 28.36 32.74 -0.57
CA SER A 13 27.63 31.74 -1.35
C SER A 13 26.88 30.87 -0.34
N VAL A 14 25.61 31.20 -0.11
CA VAL A 14 24.70 30.29 0.60
C VAL A 14 24.42 29.14 -0.35
N ILE A 15 25.21 28.07 -0.24
CA ILE A 15 24.86 26.77 -0.79
C ILE A 15 23.65 26.30 0.03
N ILE A 16 22.46 26.55 -0.49
CA ILE A 16 21.25 25.87 -0.02
C ILE A 16 21.39 24.44 -0.51
N SER A 17 22.00 23.59 0.31
CA SER A 17 21.94 22.14 0.14
C SER A 17 20.50 21.73 0.44
N LEU A 18 19.69 21.54 -0.60
CA LEU A 18 18.39 20.89 -0.48
C LEU A 18 18.66 19.41 -0.16
N CYS A 19 18.83 19.11 1.11
CA CYS A 19 18.83 17.75 1.63
C CYS A 19 17.41 17.21 1.54
N LEU A 20 17.14 16.41 0.51
CA LEU A 20 15.92 15.62 0.42
C LEU A 20 16.11 14.38 1.29
N ALA A 21 15.29 14.25 2.33
CA ALA A 21 15.24 13.07 3.18
C ALA A 21 14.76 11.86 2.37
N PHE A 22 15.45 10.73 2.52
CA PHE A 22 15.03 9.45 1.95
C PHE A 22 14.34 8.65 3.06
N SER A 23 13.20 8.04 2.75
CA SER A 23 12.42 7.23 3.69
C SER A 23 12.44 5.76 3.31
N VAL A 24 12.74 4.90 4.29
CA VAL A 24 12.09 3.60 4.40
C VAL A 24 10.88 3.84 5.30
N ALA A 25 9.69 3.55 4.79
CA ALA A 25 8.49 3.47 5.61
C ALA A 25 8.10 2.01 5.70
N ASP A 26 8.25 1.43 6.89
CA ASP A 26 8.07 0.00 7.14
C ASP A 26 6.62 -0.36 7.50
N ALA A 27 5.67 0.46 7.08
CA ALA A 27 4.37 0.50 7.75
C ALA A 27 3.13 0.32 6.87
N CYS A 28 3.15 -0.35 5.71
CA CYS A 28 1.92 -0.69 4.95
C CYS A 28 1.15 -1.89 5.54
N THR A 29 -0.19 -1.85 5.59
CA THR A 29 -1.06 -3.02 5.94
C THR A 29 -2.07 -3.27 4.83
N GLY A 30 -2.25 -4.52 4.42
CA GLY A 30 -3.20 -4.94 3.39
C GLY A 30 -4.18 -6.00 3.89
N LEU A 31 -5.41 -5.93 3.37
CA LEU A 31 -6.49 -6.87 3.59
C LEU A 31 -6.94 -7.45 2.25
N MET A 32 -7.22 -8.75 2.23
CA MET A 32 -7.75 -9.51 1.09
C MET A 32 -8.86 -10.41 1.61
N PHE A 33 -10.10 -10.19 1.17
CA PHE A 33 -11.23 -10.93 1.73
C PHE A 33 -12.42 -10.94 0.79
N SER A 34 -13.36 -11.84 1.07
CA SER A 34 -14.60 -11.96 0.31
C SER A 34 -15.80 -12.06 1.24
N VAL A 35 -16.94 -11.60 0.74
CA VAL A 35 -18.22 -11.67 1.44
C VAL A 35 -19.33 -12.14 0.50
N ARG A 36 -20.44 -12.59 1.09
CA ARG A 36 -21.68 -12.87 0.39
C ARG A 36 -22.81 -12.00 0.94
N ASP A 37 -23.56 -11.38 0.05
CA ASP A 37 -24.76 -10.63 0.45
C ASP A 37 -25.93 -11.56 0.81
N VAL A 38 -27.04 -10.98 1.26
CA VAL A 38 -28.27 -11.71 1.62
C VAL A 38 -28.89 -12.51 0.46
N LYS A 39 -28.49 -12.24 -0.79
CA LYS A 39 -28.90 -12.99 -1.99
C LYS A 39 -27.87 -14.06 -2.38
N GLY A 40 -26.80 -14.24 -1.59
CA GLY A 40 -25.71 -15.16 -1.88
C GLY A 40 -24.70 -14.66 -2.92
N SER A 41 -24.82 -13.41 -3.39
CA SER A 41 -23.89 -12.85 -4.36
C SER A 41 -22.52 -12.69 -3.74
N HIS A 42 -21.51 -13.28 -4.37
CA HIS A 42 -20.11 -13.16 -3.97
C HIS A 42 -19.53 -11.79 -4.35
N TYR A 43 -18.73 -11.21 -3.46
CA TYR A 43 -17.91 -10.02 -3.70
C TYR A 43 -16.52 -10.25 -3.08
N ALA A 44 -15.47 -9.96 -3.85
CA ALA A 44 -14.09 -9.99 -3.39
C ALA A 44 -13.52 -8.57 -3.32
N PHE A 45 -12.61 -8.36 -2.37
CA PHE A 45 -12.02 -7.05 -2.08
C PHE A 45 -10.54 -7.15 -1.76
N GLN A 46 -9.82 -6.09 -2.11
CA GLN A 46 -8.47 -5.83 -1.61
C GLN A 46 -8.42 -4.40 -1.08
N ALA A 47 -7.82 -4.18 0.08
CA ALA A 47 -7.76 -2.87 0.70
C ALA A 47 -6.42 -2.68 1.40
N ARG A 48 -5.91 -1.44 1.51
CA ARG A 48 -4.60 -1.20 2.14
C ARG A 48 -4.43 0.21 2.69
N THR A 49 -3.48 0.38 3.60
CA THR A 49 -2.91 1.68 4.00
C THR A 49 -1.55 1.92 3.35
N MET A 50 -1.22 3.18 3.01
CA MET A 50 0.12 3.61 2.58
C MET A 50 0.73 4.45 3.66
N GLU A 51 1.84 3.98 4.19
CA GLU A 51 2.63 4.69 5.15
C GLU A 51 3.91 5.10 4.44
N PHE A 52 4.15 6.41 4.41
CA PHE A 52 5.34 6.97 3.79
C PHE A 52 5.70 8.30 4.44
N GLY A 53 6.93 8.74 4.27
CA GLY A 53 7.32 10.09 4.64
C GLY A 53 6.58 11.12 3.78
N PRO A 54 5.77 12.03 4.35
CA PRO A 54 4.98 13.00 3.58
C PRO A 54 5.86 13.95 2.76
N ASP A 55 7.08 14.23 3.23
CA ASP A 55 8.06 15.09 2.55
C ASP A 55 8.80 14.39 1.40
N VAL A 56 8.54 13.09 1.18
CA VAL A 56 9.36 12.27 0.28
C VAL A 56 8.71 12.12 -1.09
N THR A 57 7.40 11.96 -1.17
CA THR A 57 6.68 11.73 -2.44
C THR A 57 5.22 12.14 -2.32
N GLY A 58 4.75 12.94 -3.28
CA GLY A 58 3.33 13.20 -3.46
C GLY A 58 2.64 12.02 -4.14
N TRP A 59 1.32 12.02 -4.16
CA TRP A 59 0.52 10.95 -4.76
C TRP A 59 -0.53 11.53 -5.68
N ARG A 60 -0.85 10.78 -6.73
CA ARG A 60 -1.91 11.09 -7.69
C ARG A 60 -2.62 9.81 -8.12
N LEU A 61 -3.80 9.96 -8.68
CA LEU A 61 -4.48 8.89 -9.39
C LEU A 61 -3.98 8.82 -10.82
N ILE A 62 -3.94 7.61 -11.35
CA ILE A 62 -3.68 7.35 -12.77
C ILE A 62 -4.69 6.37 -13.33
N SER A 63 -5.07 6.57 -14.59
CA SER A 63 -5.87 5.65 -15.39
C SER A 63 -5.10 5.34 -16.67
N VAL A 64 -4.76 4.06 -16.86
CA VAL A 64 -4.02 3.59 -18.03
C VAL A 64 -4.96 2.85 -18.97
N PRO A 65 -5.10 3.28 -20.24
CA PRO A 65 -6.00 2.66 -21.20
C PRO A 65 -5.47 1.33 -21.73
N ARG A 66 -6.34 0.52 -22.34
CA ARG A 66 -5.93 -0.59 -23.21
C ARG A 66 -5.06 -0.09 -24.36
N GLY A 67 -4.14 -0.92 -24.84
CA GLY A 67 -3.26 -0.57 -25.95
C GLY A 67 -2.12 0.37 -25.57
N TYR A 68 -2.07 0.85 -24.32
CA TYR A 68 -0.95 1.64 -23.83
C TYR A 68 0.35 0.84 -23.87
N SER A 69 1.42 1.43 -24.41
CA SER A 69 2.71 0.77 -24.57
C SER A 69 3.60 1.05 -23.37
N TYR A 70 3.95 -0.01 -22.67
CA TYR A 70 4.89 0.00 -21.56
C TYR A 70 6.28 -0.40 -22.03
N THR A 71 7.27 0.20 -21.36
CA THR A 71 8.67 -0.21 -21.41
C THR A 71 9.09 -0.35 -19.96
N GLY A 72 9.48 -1.53 -19.52
CA GLY A 72 10.02 -1.73 -18.18
C GLY A 72 11.41 -1.12 -18.05
N CYS A 73 11.91 -0.98 -16.81
CA CYS A 73 13.25 -0.48 -16.55
C CYS A 73 13.52 0.90 -17.19
N LYS A 74 12.49 1.76 -17.28
CA LYS A 74 12.65 3.11 -17.87
C LYS A 74 13.74 3.88 -17.15
N MET A 75 14.35 4.83 -17.84
CA MET A 75 15.41 5.67 -17.27
C MET A 75 16.64 4.89 -16.78
N GLY A 76 16.83 3.64 -17.20
CA GLY A 76 17.98 2.82 -16.83
C GLY A 76 17.94 2.31 -15.39
N ILE A 77 16.77 2.25 -14.76
CA ILE A 77 16.63 1.92 -13.33
C ILE A 77 17.00 0.47 -12.99
N CYS A 78 17.06 -0.44 -13.97
CA CYS A 78 17.49 -1.84 -13.77
C CYS A 78 18.99 -2.06 -14.05
N GLY A 79 19.78 -1.00 -14.24
CA GLY A 79 21.20 -1.09 -14.56
C GLY A 79 21.55 -0.58 -15.95
N GLU A 80 22.83 -0.21 -16.12
CA GLU A 80 23.34 0.33 -17.37
C GLU A 80 23.24 -0.69 -18.51
N GLY A 81 22.73 -0.27 -19.68
CA GLY A 81 22.59 -1.12 -20.85
C GLY A 81 21.39 -2.08 -20.85
N ILE A 82 20.66 -2.20 -19.74
CA ILE A 82 19.47 -3.06 -19.65
C ILE A 82 18.29 -2.39 -20.35
N LYS A 83 17.81 -2.99 -21.43
CA LYS A 83 16.56 -2.62 -22.09
C LYS A 83 15.44 -3.49 -21.52
N GLY A 84 14.56 -2.92 -20.71
CA GLY A 84 13.47 -3.67 -20.09
C GLY A 84 12.48 -4.27 -21.10
N LEU A 85 11.67 -5.19 -20.59
CA LEU A 85 10.55 -5.80 -21.31
C LEU A 85 9.62 -4.71 -21.86
N GLN A 86 9.25 -4.82 -23.13
CA GLN A 86 8.20 -4.02 -23.72
C GLN A 86 6.90 -4.83 -23.75
N TRP A 87 5.81 -4.22 -23.31
CA TRP A 87 4.50 -4.88 -23.39
C TRP A 87 3.40 -3.86 -23.67
N THR A 88 2.25 -4.35 -24.12
CA THR A 88 1.08 -3.53 -24.39
C THR A 88 -0.01 -3.88 -23.40
N ALA A 89 -0.63 -2.87 -22.79
CA ALA A 89 -1.71 -3.05 -21.83
C ALA A 89 -2.89 -3.79 -22.48
N LYS A 90 -3.12 -5.03 -22.06
CA LYS A 90 -4.29 -5.83 -22.45
C LYS A 90 -5.54 -5.34 -21.73
N TYR A 91 -5.37 -4.90 -20.48
CA TYR A 91 -6.44 -4.41 -19.64
C TYR A 91 -6.22 -2.97 -19.20
N GLN A 92 -7.31 -2.20 -19.19
CA GLN A 92 -7.34 -0.89 -18.52
C GLN A 92 -7.22 -1.08 -17.02
N HIS A 93 -6.48 -0.19 -16.36
CA HIS A 93 -6.39 -0.16 -14.90
C HIS A 93 -6.31 1.25 -14.33
N VAL A 94 -6.66 1.36 -13.06
CA VAL A 94 -6.54 2.59 -12.27
C VAL A 94 -5.80 2.30 -10.98
N GLY A 95 -5.12 3.29 -10.44
CA GLY A 95 -4.36 3.11 -9.21
C GLY A 95 -3.74 4.39 -8.68
N MET A 96 -3.07 4.26 -7.53
CA MET A 96 -2.31 5.35 -6.93
C MET A 96 -0.88 5.34 -7.48
N SER A 97 -0.43 6.45 -8.02
CA SER A 97 0.89 6.63 -8.62
C SER A 97 1.73 7.65 -7.86
N PRO A 98 3.05 7.44 -7.71
CA PRO A 98 3.96 8.47 -7.22
C PRO A 98 3.90 9.74 -8.07
N ALA A 99 3.84 10.89 -7.39
CA ALA A 99 3.86 12.21 -7.99
C ALA A 99 5.00 13.02 -7.37
N ARG A 100 6.02 13.31 -8.18
CA ARG A 100 7.09 14.25 -7.82
C ARG A 100 7.18 15.33 -8.88
N PHE A 101 7.35 16.57 -8.44
CA PHE A 101 7.42 17.74 -9.34
C PHE A 101 8.68 17.73 -10.21
N ASP A 102 9.73 17.00 -9.80
CA ASP A 102 11.01 16.87 -10.49
C ASP A 102 11.08 15.67 -11.45
N MET A 103 10.00 14.89 -11.56
CA MET A 103 9.89 13.69 -12.38
C MET A 103 8.77 13.79 -13.42
N PRO A 104 8.89 13.10 -14.56
CA PRO A 104 7.77 12.96 -15.49
C PRO A 104 6.59 12.23 -14.83
N VAL A 105 5.45 12.22 -15.53
CA VAL A 105 4.36 11.32 -15.18
C VAL A 105 4.87 9.88 -15.27
N LEU A 106 4.82 9.17 -14.14
CA LEU A 106 5.12 7.75 -14.08
C LEU A 106 3.83 6.96 -14.35
N ASP A 107 3.95 5.90 -15.15
CA ASP A 107 2.87 4.95 -15.45
C ASP A 107 2.89 3.70 -14.56
N GLU A 108 3.70 3.78 -13.50
CA GLU A 108 3.77 2.86 -12.37
C GLU A 108 2.73 3.24 -11.30
N VAL A 109 2.20 2.23 -10.62
CA VAL A 109 1.27 2.38 -9.51
C VAL A 109 1.76 1.60 -8.29
N ALA A 110 1.51 2.13 -7.09
CA ALA A 110 1.78 1.45 -5.82
C ALA A 110 0.66 0.48 -5.43
N ASP A 111 -0.56 0.74 -5.89
CA ASP A 111 -1.66 -0.22 -5.89
C ASP A 111 -2.67 0.14 -7.00
N GLY A 112 -3.57 -0.79 -7.30
CA GLY A 112 -4.64 -0.52 -8.25
C GLY A 112 -5.54 -1.71 -8.52
N ILE A 113 -6.50 -1.50 -9.40
CA ILE A 113 -7.45 -2.49 -9.88
C ILE A 113 -7.59 -2.35 -11.40
N ASN A 114 -7.73 -3.48 -12.10
CA ASN A 114 -8.02 -3.49 -13.52
C ASN A 114 -9.50 -3.78 -13.83
N GLU A 115 -9.89 -3.56 -15.09
CA GLU A 115 -11.26 -3.78 -15.57
C GLU A 115 -11.74 -5.24 -15.51
N LYS A 116 -10.83 -6.19 -15.24
CA LYS A 116 -11.16 -7.59 -14.98
C LYS A 116 -11.36 -7.89 -13.51
N GLY A 117 -11.17 -6.92 -12.61
CA GLY A 117 -11.29 -7.11 -11.18
C GLY A 117 -10.11 -7.84 -10.57
N LEU A 118 -8.94 -7.73 -11.20
CA LEU A 118 -7.67 -8.07 -10.56
C LEU A 118 -7.15 -6.82 -9.84
N SER A 119 -6.81 -6.95 -8.57
CA SER A 119 -6.13 -5.93 -7.77
C SER A 119 -4.74 -6.41 -7.41
N CYS A 120 -3.80 -5.46 -7.39
CA CYS A 120 -2.42 -5.71 -6.99
C CYS A 120 -1.92 -4.49 -6.21
N GLY A 121 -1.21 -4.73 -5.11
CA GLY A 121 -0.57 -3.69 -4.30
C GLY A 121 0.82 -4.11 -3.85
N GLY A 122 1.75 -3.17 -3.83
CA GLY A 122 3.11 -3.34 -3.32
C GLY A 122 3.23 -2.91 -1.87
N PHE A 123 3.99 -3.66 -1.09
CA PHE A 123 4.27 -3.38 0.32
C PHE A 123 5.78 -3.48 0.55
N TYR A 124 6.35 -2.57 1.34
CA TYR A 124 7.77 -2.60 1.70
C TYR A 124 8.20 -3.97 2.23
N HIS A 125 9.34 -4.47 1.75
CA HIS A 125 9.92 -5.74 2.19
C HIS A 125 11.46 -5.68 2.22
N MET A 126 11.97 -4.60 2.82
CA MET A 126 13.37 -4.19 2.76
C MET A 126 14.29 -5.16 3.51
N GLY A 127 15.31 -5.68 2.83
CA GLY A 127 16.26 -6.66 3.35
C GLY A 127 15.81 -8.12 3.24
N TYR A 128 14.60 -8.38 2.73
CA TYR A 128 14.05 -9.73 2.59
C TYR A 128 13.88 -10.17 1.13
N GLU A 129 13.87 -9.24 0.18
CA GLU A 129 13.75 -9.52 -1.25
C GLU A 129 15.12 -9.80 -1.89
N GLU A 130 15.18 -10.89 -2.64
CA GLU A 130 16.30 -11.22 -3.52
C GLU A 130 15.79 -11.32 -4.96
N TYR A 131 15.74 -10.17 -5.61
CA TYR A 131 15.41 -10.04 -7.03
C TYR A 131 16.53 -10.57 -7.94
N LYS A 132 16.28 -10.57 -9.25
CA LYS A 132 17.25 -11.01 -10.26
C LYS A 132 18.50 -10.12 -10.25
N ASP A 133 19.66 -10.71 -9.97
CA ASP A 133 20.95 -9.99 -9.94
C ASP A 133 21.53 -9.70 -11.33
N ASN A 134 21.29 -10.60 -12.28
CA ASN A 134 21.72 -10.46 -13.67
C ASN A 134 20.49 -10.35 -14.59
N PRO A 135 19.81 -9.19 -14.63
CA PRO A 135 18.64 -8.99 -15.47
C PRO A 135 18.98 -9.07 -16.96
N GLU A 136 18.14 -9.76 -17.72
CA GLU A 136 18.27 -9.89 -19.17
C GLU A 136 17.44 -8.83 -19.91
N SER A 137 18.01 -8.26 -20.97
CA SER A 137 17.27 -7.32 -21.83
C SER A 137 16.10 -8.01 -22.53
N GLY A 138 14.98 -7.32 -22.66
CA GLY A 138 13.75 -7.82 -23.29
C GLY A 138 12.87 -8.70 -22.40
N LYS A 139 13.36 -9.13 -21.22
CA LYS A 139 12.60 -9.96 -20.26
C LYS A 139 12.45 -9.31 -18.88
N THR A 140 13.22 -8.28 -18.58
CA THR A 140 13.28 -7.68 -17.24
C THR A 140 12.29 -6.53 -17.06
N ILE A 141 11.63 -6.49 -15.91
CA ILE A 141 10.96 -5.30 -15.39
C ILE A 141 11.58 -4.90 -14.03
N ALA A 142 11.46 -3.62 -13.65
CA ALA A 142 11.81 -3.22 -12.30
C ALA A 142 10.78 -3.77 -11.29
N ASN A 143 11.16 -3.93 -10.03
CA ASN A 143 10.21 -4.26 -8.97
C ASN A 143 9.07 -3.21 -8.86
N THR A 144 9.31 -1.94 -9.17
CA THR A 144 8.24 -0.93 -9.21
C THR A 144 7.31 -1.05 -10.42
N ASP A 145 7.76 -1.65 -11.53
CA ASP A 145 6.94 -1.94 -12.72
C ASP A 145 5.96 -3.11 -12.48
N PHE A 146 6.24 -3.98 -11.50
CA PHE A 146 5.56 -5.26 -11.31
C PHE A 146 4.04 -5.13 -11.21
N ILE A 147 3.55 -4.14 -10.46
CA ILE A 147 2.13 -3.94 -10.22
C ILE A 147 1.43 -3.54 -11.53
N SER A 148 2.01 -2.58 -12.27
CA SER A 148 1.49 -2.18 -13.58
C SER A 148 1.55 -3.33 -14.59
N TRP A 149 2.60 -4.15 -14.58
CA TRP A 149 2.69 -5.35 -15.42
C TRP A 149 1.57 -6.35 -15.09
N VAL A 150 1.32 -6.63 -13.80
CA VAL A 150 0.24 -7.52 -13.35
C VAL A 150 -1.13 -7.00 -13.81
N LEU A 151 -1.45 -5.75 -13.46
CA LEU A 151 -2.75 -5.15 -13.72
C LEU A 151 -3.06 -5.00 -15.22
N SER A 152 -2.03 -4.72 -16.03
CA SER A 152 -2.22 -4.52 -17.47
C SER A 152 -2.19 -5.82 -18.27
N SER A 153 -1.68 -6.93 -17.72
CA SER A 153 -1.46 -8.18 -18.47
C SER A 153 -2.45 -9.30 -18.13
N PHE A 154 -2.95 -9.38 -16.89
CA PHE A 154 -3.68 -10.54 -16.39
C PHE A 154 -5.08 -10.22 -15.88
N ALA A 155 -5.97 -11.21 -15.94
CA ALA A 155 -7.35 -11.12 -15.44
C ALA A 155 -7.55 -11.85 -14.10
N THR A 156 -6.71 -12.85 -13.80
CA THR A 156 -6.91 -13.75 -12.66
C THR A 156 -5.59 -14.04 -11.95
N VAL A 157 -5.67 -14.39 -10.67
CA VAL A 157 -4.53 -14.85 -9.86
C VAL A 157 -3.90 -16.11 -10.47
N ARG A 158 -4.70 -16.99 -11.06
CA ARG A 158 -4.20 -18.17 -11.77
C ARG A 158 -3.26 -17.80 -12.93
N GLU A 159 -3.66 -16.83 -13.77
CA GLU A 159 -2.83 -16.36 -14.89
C GLU A 159 -1.50 -15.74 -14.40
N VAL A 160 -1.54 -15.00 -13.30
CA VAL A 160 -0.33 -14.43 -12.69
C VAL A 160 0.60 -15.54 -12.20
N ARG A 161 0.06 -16.51 -11.45
CA ARG A 161 0.80 -17.69 -10.96
C ARG A 161 1.49 -18.43 -12.10
N GLU A 162 0.74 -18.77 -13.16
CA GLU A 162 1.26 -19.44 -14.34
C GLU A 162 2.37 -18.62 -15.04
N ALA A 163 2.26 -17.28 -15.05
CA ALA A 163 3.27 -16.42 -15.65
C ALA A 163 4.57 -16.35 -14.84
N LEU A 164 4.47 -16.33 -13.51
CA LEU A 164 5.62 -16.31 -12.60
C LEU A 164 6.32 -17.67 -12.54
N GLU A 165 5.57 -18.76 -12.40
CA GLU A 165 6.11 -20.13 -12.39
C GLU A 165 6.72 -20.50 -13.74
N GLY A 166 6.13 -20.02 -14.85
CA GLY A 166 6.71 -20.13 -16.19
C GLY A 166 7.85 -19.15 -16.47
N GLN A 167 8.29 -18.37 -15.48
CA GLN A 167 9.36 -17.37 -15.56
C GLN A 167 9.24 -16.45 -16.79
N LYS A 168 8.03 -15.97 -17.09
CA LYS A 168 7.78 -15.10 -18.25
C LYS A 168 8.42 -13.72 -18.12
N VAL A 169 8.79 -13.33 -16.91
CA VAL A 169 9.39 -12.04 -16.59
C VAL A 169 10.47 -12.22 -15.53
N ASP A 170 11.55 -11.46 -15.65
CA ASP A 170 12.54 -11.30 -14.59
C ASP A 170 12.25 -9.99 -13.85
N VAL A 171 12.29 -10.00 -12.52
CA VAL A 171 12.09 -8.78 -11.71
C VAL A 171 13.43 -8.37 -11.13
N ALA A 172 13.83 -7.12 -11.37
CA ALA A 172 15.10 -6.57 -10.90
C ALA A 172 14.87 -5.47 -9.86
N GLN A 173 15.80 -5.34 -8.91
CA GLN A 173 15.81 -4.21 -7.98
C GLN A 173 16.08 -2.92 -8.75
N PHE A 174 15.19 -1.95 -8.63
CA PHE A 174 15.42 -0.65 -9.22
C PHE A 174 16.49 0.15 -8.46
N THR A 175 17.18 1.00 -9.20
CA THR A 175 18.06 2.08 -8.71
C THR A 175 17.59 3.38 -9.33
N LEU A 176 17.69 4.50 -8.62
CA LEU A 176 17.18 5.78 -9.14
C LEU A 176 18.30 6.81 -9.24
N LYS A 177 18.52 7.31 -10.45
CA LYS A 177 19.46 8.39 -10.76
C LYS A 177 18.72 9.51 -11.52
N ILE A 178 18.68 10.71 -10.96
CA ILE A 178 18.06 11.89 -11.58
C ILE A 178 19.11 12.97 -11.78
N LYS A 179 19.27 13.48 -13.01
CA LYS A 179 20.21 14.58 -13.35
C LYS A 179 21.62 14.34 -12.76
N ASP A 180 22.13 13.13 -12.98
CA ASP A 180 23.41 12.65 -12.45
C ASP A 180 23.55 12.50 -10.93
N LYS A 181 22.52 12.83 -10.16
CA LYS A 181 22.44 12.54 -8.73
C LYS A 181 21.86 11.15 -8.51
N LEU A 182 22.65 10.27 -7.90
CA LEU A 182 22.16 8.99 -7.39
C LEU A 182 21.23 9.29 -6.20
N LEU A 183 19.96 8.94 -6.34
CA LEU A 183 18.94 9.13 -5.30
C LEU A 183 18.83 7.91 -4.41
N CYS A 184 18.86 6.71 -4.98
CA CYS A 184 18.94 5.50 -4.18
C CYS A 184 19.68 4.39 -4.96
N THR A 185 20.35 3.54 -4.20
CA THR A 185 21.11 2.37 -4.63
C THR A 185 20.27 1.11 -4.49
N ARG A 186 20.81 -0.03 -4.94
CA ARG A 186 20.16 -1.34 -4.77
C ARG A 186 19.81 -1.65 -3.31
N ASP A 187 20.62 -1.17 -2.36
CA ASP A 187 20.46 -1.45 -0.92
C ASP A 187 19.62 -0.41 -0.17
N THR A 188 19.27 0.71 -0.83
CA THR A 188 18.54 1.83 -0.21
C THR A 188 17.24 2.17 -0.91
N CYS A 189 17.06 1.75 -2.17
CA CYS A 189 15.78 1.86 -2.86
C CYS A 189 14.77 0.87 -2.25
N PRO A 190 13.47 1.21 -2.25
CA PRO A 190 12.41 0.31 -1.82
C PRO A 190 12.52 -1.08 -2.46
N GLN A 191 12.46 -2.09 -1.60
CA GLN A 191 12.16 -3.47 -1.96
C GLN A 191 10.70 -3.74 -1.60
N LEU A 192 10.01 -4.54 -2.41
CA LEU A 192 8.57 -4.74 -2.35
C LEU A 192 8.19 -6.22 -2.48
N HIS A 193 7.27 -6.67 -1.65
CA HIS A 193 6.44 -7.86 -1.93
C HIS A 193 5.01 -7.44 -2.30
N TYR A 194 4.25 -8.36 -2.89
CA TYR A 194 3.00 -8.01 -3.56
C TYR A 194 1.84 -8.85 -3.07
N ALA A 195 0.70 -8.19 -2.85
CA ALA A 195 -0.58 -8.87 -2.65
C ALA A 195 -1.44 -8.74 -3.90
N ILE A 196 -1.99 -9.87 -4.37
CA ILE A 196 -2.77 -9.95 -5.60
C ILE A 196 -4.09 -10.64 -5.28
N THR A 197 -5.20 -10.12 -5.77
CA THR A 197 -6.54 -10.72 -5.57
C THR A 197 -7.39 -10.53 -6.80
N ASP A 198 -8.13 -11.55 -7.22
CA ASP A 198 -9.05 -11.47 -8.34
C ASP A 198 -10.53 -11.52 -7.91
N GLU A 199 -11.43 -11.27 -8.86
CA GLU A 199 -12.89 -11.22 -8.64
C GLU A 199 -13.46 -12.52 -8.03
N SER A 200 -12.79 -13.67 -8.22
CA SER A 200 -13.22 -14.94 -7.63
C SER A 200 -12.96 -15.03 -6.13
N GLY A 201 -12.14 -14.11 -5.58
CA GLY A 201 -11.69 -14.14 -4.19
C GLY A 201 -10.40 -14.94 -3.98
N ALA A 202 -9.78 -15.46 -5.05
CA ALA A 202 -8.45 -16.01 -4.96
C ALA A 202 -7.45 -14.90 -4.65
N SER A 203 -6.58 -15.13 -3.66
CA SER A 203 -5.61 -14.15 -3.18
C SER A 203 -4.25 -14.80 -2.95
N ILE A 204 -3.18 -14.17 -3.43
CA ILE A 204 -1.80 -14.62 -3.24
C ILE A 204 -0.91 -13.50 -2.73
N VAL A 205 0.15 -13.89 -2.04
CA VAL A 205 1.31 -13.04 -1.72
C VAL A 205 2.51 -13.53 -2.54
N VAL A 206 3.25 -12.61 -3.14
CA VAL A 206 4.43 -12.89 -3.96
C VAL A 206 5.63 -12.17 -3.37
N GLU A 207 6.65 -12.94 -2.99
CA GLU A 207 7.98 -12.49 -2.56
C GLU A 207 9.02 -13.03 -3.54
N PHE A 208 10.22 -12.43 -3.62
CA PHE A 208 11.30 -12.93 -4.46
C PHE A 208 12.48 -13.46 -3.63
N LYS A 209 12.94 -14.66 -3.97
CA LYS A 209 14.12 -15.30 -3.36
C LYS A 209 15.01 -15.88 -4.45
N GLY A 210 16.31 -15.58 -4.42
CA GLY A 210 17.25 -16.04 -5.46
C GLY A 210 16.86 -15.67 -6.90
N GLY A 211 16.12 -14.58 -7.09
CA GLY A 211 15.60 -14.15 -8.38
C GLY A 211 14.33 -14.87 -8.86
N GLU A 212 13.73 -15.74 -8.05
CA GLU A 212 12.51 -16.48 -8.35
C GLU A 212 11.35 -16.07 -7.45
N ALA A 213 10.13 -16.13 -7.97
CA ALA A 213 8.92 -15.82 -7.22
C ALA A 213 8.56 -16.96 -6.26
N LYS A 214 8.47 -16.64 -4.97
CA LYS A 214 7.86 -17.47 -3.94
C LYS A 214 6.41 -17.03 -3.74
N ILE A 215 5.47 -17.91 -4.09
CA ILE A 215 4.04 -17.60 -4.11
C ILE A 215 3.33 -18.32 -2.96
N PHE A 216 2.63 -17.56 -2.13
CA PHE A 216 1.83 -18.06 -1.02
C PHE A 216 0.35 -17.84 -1.28
N ASP A 217 -0.49 -18.80 -0.91
CA ASP A 217 -1.92 -18.54 -0.78
C ASP A 217 -2.15 -17.65 0.45
N SER A 218 -2.93 -16.59 0.25
CA SER A 218 -3.12 -15.58 1.29
C SER A 218 -4.05 -16.06 2.41
N VAL A 219 -3.70 -15.75 3.66
CA VAL A 219 -4.61 -15.85 4.82
C VAL A 219 -5.49 -14.62 5.01
N GLY A 220 -5.46 -13.70 4.04
CA GLY A 220 -6.30 -12.50 3.99
C GLY A 220 -5.63 -11.22 4.49
N VAL A 221 -4.38 -11.29 4.96
CA VAL A 221 -3.61 -10.15 5.46
C VAL A 221 -2.20 -10.17 4.89
N ILE A 222 -1.61 -8.99 4.69
CA ILE A 222 -0.19 -8.76 4.38
C ILE A 222 0.28 -7.49 5.10
N THR A 223 1.54 -7.43 5.53
CA THR A 223 2.16 -6.20 6.03
C THR A 223 3.51 -5.97 5.35
N ASN A 224 4.60 -5.88 6.11
CA ASN A 224 5.97 -5.71 5.63
C ASN A 224 6.81 -6.85 6.23
N ASN A 225 8.06 -6.58 6.58
CA ASN A 225 9.00 -7.53 7.17
C ASN A 225 8.44 -8.29 8.40
N PRO A 226 8.88 -9.52 8.64
CA PRO A 226 9.74 -10.37 7.80
C PRO A 226 8.90 -11.11 6.73
N THR A 227 9.38 -12.26 6.24
CA THR A 227 8.70 -13.08 5.23
C THR A 227 7.30 -13.54 5.65
N TYR A 228 6.46 -13.80 4.66
CA TYR A 228 5.07 -14.19 4.82
C TYR A 228 4.89 -15.46 5.66
N ASP A 229 5.68 -16.50 5.36
CA ASP A 229 5.67 -17.76 6.13
C ASP A 229 6.04 -17.57 7.60
N TRP A 230 6.91 -16.61 7.91
CA TRP A 230 7.21 -16.24 9.28
C TRP A 230 5.99 -15.61 9.96
N HIS A 231 5.27 -14.69 9.30
CA HIS A 231 4.04 -14.11 9.86
C HIS A 231 3.00 -15.20 10.15
N ILE A 232 2.84 -16.17 9.24
CA ILE A 232 1.95 -17.33 9.45
C ILE A 232 2.41 -18.16 10.65
N ALA A 233 3.70 -18.43 10.79
CA ALA A 233 4.24 -19.15 11.94
C ALA A 233 4.03 -18.37 13.26
N ASN A 234 4.20 -17.05 13.23
CA ASN A 234 4.05 -16.17 14.39
C ASN A 234 2.62 -16.17 14.94
N MET A 235 1.60 -16.36 14.09
CA MET A 235 0.20 -16.45 14.53
C MET A 235 -0.04 -17.56 15.56
N LYS A 236 0.80 -18.59 15.64
CA LYS A 236 0.72 -19.64 16.66
C LYS A 236 0.88 -19.12 18.08
N ASN A 237 1.56 -17.98 18.27
CA ASN A 237 1.68 -17.32 19.57
C ASN A 237 0.38 -16.64 20.05
N PHE A 238 -0.58 -16.45 19.14
CA PHE A 238 -1.78 -15.63 19.36
C PHE A 238 -3.09 -16.43 19.31
N ILE A 239 -3.02 -17.76 19.37
CA ILE A 239 -4.20 -18.65 19.30
C ILE A 239 -5.23 -18.42 20.41
N GLY A 240 -4.83 -17.75 21.51
CA GLY A 240 -5.72 -17.45 22.63
C GLY A 240 -6.58 -16.18 22.45
N LEU A 241 -6.35 -15.40 21.39
CA LEU A 241 -7.11 -14.17 21.14
C LEU A 241 -8.56 -14.50 20.77
N GLN A 242 -9.50 -13.78 21.38
CA GLN A 242 -10.93 -13.88 21.06
C GLN A 242 -11.67 -12.56 21.28
N SER A 243 -12.79 -12.36 20.60
CA SER A 243 -13.62 -11.17 20.77
C SER A 243 -14.43 -11.21 22.07
N LEU A 244 -14.77 -12.41 22.54
CA LEU A 244 -15.58 -12.59 23.74
C LEU A 244 -14.77 -12.27 24.99
N SER A 245 -15.31 -11.41 25.85
CA SER A 245 -14.68 -11.03 27.10
C SER A 245 -14.74 -12.17 28.12
N ARG A 246 -13.68 -12.30 28.91
CA ARG A 246 -13.71 -13.08 30.14
C ARG A 246 -14.46 -12.30 31.21
N GLU A 247 -15.46 -12.91 31.84
CA GLU A 247 -16.27 -12.26 32.88
C GLU A 247 -15.53 -12.18 34.23
N ASN A 248 -14.76 -13.23 34.57
CA ASN A 248 -13.96 -13.27 35.78
C ASN A 248 -12.77 -14.24 35.65
N ALA A 249 -11.87 -14.21 36.64
CA ALA A 249 -10.85 -15.22 36.88
C ALA A 249 -10.70 -15.47 38.39
N VAL A 250 -10.24 -16.66 38.78
CA VAL A 250 -10.00 -17.04 40.18
C VAL A 250 -8.50 -17.23 40.40
N PHE A 251 -7.93 -16.46 41.33
CA PHE A 251 -6.54 -16.58 41.75
C PHE A 251 -6.47 -16.70 43.28
N ASN A 252 -5.78 -17.73 43.78
CA ASN A 252 -5.63 -18.02 45.21
C ASN A 252 -6.96 -18.01 45.99
N GLY A 253 -8.01 -18.58 45.39
CA GLY A 253 -9.35 -18.65 45.98
C GLY A 253 -10.15 -17.33 45.95
N LYS A 254 -9.59 -16.24 45.41
CA LYS A 254 -10.28 -14.96 45.23
C LYS A 254 -10.75 -14.78 43.78
N THR A 255 -12.00 -14.37 43.62
CA THR A 255 -12.58 -14.06 42.30
C THR A 255 -12.31 -12.60 41.93
N TYR A 256 -11.84 -12.37 40.71
CA TYR A 256 -11.59 -11.06 40.12
C TYR A 256 -12.50 -10.88 38.91
N GLY A 257 -13.44 -9.95 38.99
CA GLY A 257 -14.33 -9.60 37.87
C GLY A 257 -13.62 -8.75 36.82
N LYS A 258 -14.17 -8.73 35.60
CA LYS A 258 -13.71 -7.85 34.53
C LYS A 258 -13.83 -6.37 34.93
N MET A 259 -12.89 -5.55 34.45
CA MET A 259 -12.98 -4.09 34.58
C MET A 259 -13.97 -3.47 33.56
N GLY A 260 -14.23 -4.21 32.47
CA GLY A 260 -15.04 -3.81 31.34
C GLY A 260 -14.96 -4.90 30.26
N ASN A 261 -15.49 -4.62 29.07
CA ASN A 261 -15.38 -5.53 27.93
C ASN A 261 -14.01 -5.39 27.22
N GLY A 262 -13.61 -6.40 26.47
CA GLY A 262 -12.36 -6.45 25.69
C GLY A 262 -11.29 -7.41 26.23
N SER A 263 -11.52 -8.04 27.39
CA SER A 263 -10.54 -8.92 28.04
C SER A 263 -10.19 -10.19 27.25
N GLY A 264 -10.97 -10.54 26.22
CA GLY A 264 -10.69 -11.64 25.31
C GLY A 264 -9.49 -11.42 24.38
N ALA A 265 -9.15 -10.14 24.13
CA ALA A 265 -8.05 -9.74 23.26
C ALA A 265 -6.79 -9.33 24.06
N ILE A 266 -6.73 -9.62 25.36
CA ILE A 266 -5.51 -9.38 26.16
C ILE A 266 -4.35 -10.18 25.53
N GLY A 267 -3.27 -9.48 25.21
CA GLY A 267 -2.13 -10.02 24.45
C GLY A 267 -2.08 -9.56 23.00
N LEU A 268 -3.13 -8.89 22.49
CA LEU A 268 -3.09 -8.25 21.18
C LEU A 268 -2.07 -7.09 21.19
N PRO A 269 -1.06 -7.09 20.28
CA PRO A 269 0.01 -6.10 20.34
C PRO A 269 -0.46 -4.72 19.84
N GLY A 270 -0.02 -3.67 20.53
CA GLY A 270 -0.48 -2.29 20.31
C GLY A 270 0.47 -1.39 19.49
N ASP A 271 1.69 -1.83 19.23
CA ASP A 271 2.69 -1.06 18.49
C ASP A 271 2.46 -1.11 16.96
N PHE A 272 3.21 -0.31 16.20
CA PHE A 272 3.09 -0.19 14.74
C PHE A 272 4.09 -1.08 13.96
N THR A 273 4.84 -1.97 14.61
CA THR A 273 5.74 -2.87 13.89
C THR A 273 4.94 -3.79 12.95
N PRO A 274 5.50 -4.20 11.80
CA PRO A 274 4.76 -5.01 10.85
C PRO A 274 4.24 -6.35 11.43
N PRO A 275 4.98 -7.09 12.29
CA PRO A 275 4.45 -8.26 12.98
C PRO A 275 3.21 -7.96 13.84
N SER A 276 3.26 -6.88 14.63
CA SER A 276 2.14 -6.47 15.48
C SER A 276 0.93 -6.08 14.66
N ARG A 277 1.14 -5.33 13.56
CA ARG A 277 0.07 -4.94 12.65
C ARG A 277 -0.54 -6.15 11.94
N PHE A 278 0.27 -7.15 11.55
CA PHE A 278 -0.23 -8.39 10.96
C PHE A 278 -1.18 -9.12 11.92
N VAL A 279 -0.77 -9.31 13.18
CA VAL A 279 -1.59 -9.97 14.21
C VAL A 279 -2.89 -9.21 14.46
N ARG A 280 -2.83 -7.88 14.57
CA ARG A 280 -4.03 -7.03 14.70
C ARG A 280 -4.95 -7.13 13.50
N ALA A 281 -4.41 -7.07 12.29
CA ALA A 281 -5.20 -7.15 11.06
C ALA A 281 -5.89 -8.51 10.95
N MET A 282 -5.19 -9.60 11.26
CA MET A 282 -5.79 -10.95 11.33
C MET A 282 -6.92 -11.01 12.34
N PHE A 283 -6.70 -10.50 13.55
CA PHE A 283 -7.71 -10.48 14.60
C PHE A 283 -8.96 -9.68 14.18
N PHE A 284 -8.78 -8.45 13.68
CA PHE A 284 -9.90 -7.59 13.29
C PHE A 284 -10.62 -8.06 12.04
N LEU A 285 -9.90 -8.58 11.04
CA LEU A 285 -10.52 -9.16 9.85
C LEU A 285 -11.42 -10.34 10.24
N ASN A 286 -10.94 -11.24 11.10
CA ASN A 286 -11.71 -12.41 11.51
C ASN A 286 -12.87 -12.08 12.47
N SER A 287 -12.72 -11.08 13.33
CA SER A 287 -13.73 -10.75 14.36
C SER A 287 -14.75 -9.71 13.94
N ALA A 288 -14.37 -8.76 13.07
CA ALA A 288 -15.18 -7.59 12.74
C ALA A 288 -15.74 -7.60 11.31
N MET A 289 -15.28 -8.51 10.45
CA MET A 289 -15.79 -8.67 9.08
C MET A 289 -16.63 -9.95 8.93
N PRO A 290 -17.97 -9.84 8.93
CA PRO A 290 -18.83 -10.96 8.54
C PRO A 290 -18.52 -11.41 7.10
N THR A 291 -18.61 -12.71 6.84
CA THR A 291 -18.39 -13.28 5.49
C THR A 291 -19.69 -13.55 4.74
N VAL A 292 -20.84 -13.48 5.42
CA VAL A 292 -22.18 -13.72 4.86
C VAL A 292 -23.18 -12.69 5.35
N ASN A 293 -24.28 -12.52 4.61
CA ASN A 293 -25.35 -11.57 4.88
C ASN A 293 -24.87 -10.10 4.98
N ILE A 294 -23.79 -9.75 4.28
CA ILE A 294 -23.24 -8.41 4.25
C ILE A 294 -23.04 -7.96 2.80
N GLY A 295 -23.50 -6.75 2.49
CA GLY A 295 -23.31 -6.14 1.18
C GLY A 295 -21.95 -5.46 1.03
N PRO A 296 -21.49 -5.20 -0.20
CA PRO A 296 -20.20 -4.57 -0.48
C PRO A 296 -20.03 -3.17 0.15
N ASP A 297 -21.10 -2.38 0.27
CA ASP A 297 -21.00 -1.02 0.85
C ASP A 297 -20.76 -1.09 2.37
N GLU A 298 -21.40 -2.03 3.06
CA GLU A 298 -21.14 -2.28 4.49
C GLU A 298 -19.76 -2.92 4.68
N ALA A 299 -19.37 -3.86 3.82
CA ALA A 299 -18.03 -4.46 3.83
C ALA A 299 -16.94 -3.39 3.66
N MET A 300 -17.11 -2.46 2.72
CA MET A 300 -16.23 -1.30 2.55
C MET A 300 -16.15 -0.45 3.82
N ALA A 301 -17.29 -0.08 4.41
CA ALA A 301 -17.32 0.72 5.63
C ALA A 301 -16.59 0.03 6.80
N ARG A 302 -16.79 -1.28 6.96
CA ARG A 302 -16.07 -2.08 7.97
C ARG A 302 -14.58 -2.21 7.66
N ALA A 303 -14.20 -2.38 6.40
CA ALA A 303 -12.80 -2.50 6.01
C ALA A 303 -12.03 -1.21 6.30
N PHE A 304 -12.59 -0.03 5.97
CA PHE A 304 -12.00 1.24 6.39
C PHE A 304 -11.93 1.35 7.92
N ARG A 305 -12.95 0.89 8.66
CA ARG A 305 -12.91 0.90 10.14
C ARG A 305 -11.80 0.00 10.71
N ILE A 306 -11.54 -1.15 10.09
CA ILE A 306 -10.41 -2.03 10.42
C ILE A 306 -9.10 -1.34 10.08
N LEU A 307 -8.99 -0.76 8.89
CA LEU A 307 -7.77 -0.10 8.42
C LEU A 307 -7.39 1.13 9.26
N ASN A 308 -8.37 1.82 9.86
CA ASN A 308 -8.12 2.90 10.80
C ASN A 308 -7.32 2.48 12.05
N GLN A 309 -7.23 1.18 12.36
CA GLN A 309 -6.37 0.67 13.44
C GLN A 309 -4.88 0.68 13.06
N PHE A 310 -4.56 1.03 11.82
CA PHE A 310 -3.21 1.12 11.29
C PHE A 310 -2.89 2.51 10.77
N ASP A 311 -3.81 3.47 10.90
CA ASP A 311 -3.52 4.87 10.65
C ASP A 311 -2.42 5.32 11.62
N ILE A 312 -1.27 5.73 11.06
CA ILE A 312 -0.13 6.29 11.78
C ILE A 312 -0.25 7.81 11.75
N PRO A 313 -0.57 8.46 12.88
CA PRO A 313 -0.50 9.91 12.98
C PRO A 313 0.94 10.37 12.80
N GLU A 314 1.12 11.46 12.06
CA GLU A 314 2.45 12.04 11.86
C GLU A 314 3.14 12.33 13.21
N GLY A 315 4.39 11.87 13.35
CA GLY A 315 5.19 12.04 14.55
C GLY A 315 5.02 10.96 15.62
N SER A 316 4.08 10.03 15.46
CA SER A 316 3.93 8.88 16.37
C SER A 316 4.94 7.75 16.08
N VAL A 317 5.47 7.69 14.86
CA VAL A 317 6.53 6.77 14.44
C VAL A 317 7.62 7.58 13.77
N ILE A 318 8.85 7.46 14.29
CA ILE A 318 10.02 8.19 13.81
C ILE A 318 11.15 7.18 13.60
N ALA A 319 11.69 7.15 12.38
CA ALA A 319 12.83 6.32 12.01
C ALA A 319 14.07 7.19 11.76
N THR A 320 15.25 6.62 11.98
CA THR A 320 16.49 7.22 11.47
C THR A 320 16.54 7.04 9.96
N SER A 321 16.99 8.06 9.22
CA SER A 321 17.18 7.94 7.78
C SER A 321 18.10 6.76 7.45
N PRO A 322 17.81 5.95 6.42
CA PRO A 322 18.73 4.91 5.95
C PRO A 322 20.06 5.48 5.44
N THR A 323 20.13 6.79 5.15
CA THR A 323 21.40 7.49 4.85
C THR A 323 22.21 7.85 6.08
N GLY A 324 21.68 7.63 7.29
CA GLY A 324 22.28 8.04 8.57
C GLY A 324 22.08 9.51 8.93
N GLU A 325 21.50 10.32 8.04
CA GLU A 325 21.30 11.76 8.24
C GLU A 325 19.82 12.09 8.51
N GLY A 326 19.52 12.52 9.73
CA GLY A 326 18.19 13.01 10.11
C GLY A 326 17.18 11.93 10.48
N GLN A 327 15.93 12.37 10.63
CA GLN A 327 14.79 11.55 11.04
C GLN A 327 13.69 11.61 9.99
N ILE A 328 12.95 10.52 9.84
CA ILE A 328 11.76 10.40 9.00
C ILE A 328 10.57 10.19 9.92
N LYS A 329 9.48 10.92 9.66
CA LYS A 329 8.20 10.68 10.31
C LYS A 329 7.34 9.85 9.38
N ASP A 330 7.06 8.62 9.78
CA ASP A 330 6.10 7.80 9.06
C ASP A 330 4.70 8.28 9.37
N SER A 331 3.86 8.34 8.33
CA SER A 331 2.45 8.68 8.47
C SER A 331 1.62 7.99 7.39
N THR A 332 0.36 7.67 7.70
CA THR A 332 -0.54 7.07 6.72
C THR A 332 -1.03 8.13 5.74
N MET A 333 -0.50 8.11 4.53
CA MET A 333 -0.72 9.07 3.44
C MET A 333 -2.10 8.91 2.79
N TRP A 334 -2.54 7.67 2.61
CA TRP A 334 -3.83 7.32 2.01
C TRP A 334 -4.20 5.87 2.29
N THR A 335 -5.49 5.59 2.19
CA THR A 335 -6.07 4.26 2.42
C THR A 335 -7.04 3.97 1.28
N THR A 336 -6.96 2.76 0.74
CA THR A 336 -7.71 2.36 -0.46
C THR A 336 -8.50 1.08 -0.24
N PHE A 337 -9.53 0.93 -1.07
CA PHE A 337 -10.40 -0.24 -1.11
C PHE A 337 -10.83 -0.51 -2.55
N SER A 338 -10.54 -1.70 -3.07
CA SER A 338 -10.88 -2.16 -4.41
C SER A 338 -12.06 -3.13 -4.33
N ASP A 339 -13.21 -2.74 -4.87
CA ASP A 339 -14.35 -3.63 -5.14
C ASP A 339 -14.16 -4.32 -6.49
N LEU A 340 -13.76 -5.59 -6.40
CA LEU A 340 -13.29 -6.36 -7.55
C LEU A 340 -14.43 -6.79 -8.46
N LYS A 341 -15.65 -6.90 -7.95
CA LYS A 341 -16.82 -7.28 -8.75
C LYS A 341 -17.43 -6.08 -9.44
N ARG A 342 -17.63 -4.98 -8.69
CA ARG A 342 -18.22 -3.75 -9.25
C ARG A 342 -17.23 -2.89 -10.02
N LYS A 343 -15.94 -3.26 -10.03
CA LYS A 343 -14.84 -2.52 -10.67
C LYS A 343 -14.81 -1.07 -10.18
N ARG A 344 -14.73 -0.92 -8.86
CA ARG A 344 -14.68 0.39 -8.19
C ARG A 344 -13.48 0.47 -7.26
N TYR A 345 -12.77 1.57 -7.35
CA TYR A 345 -11.62 1.88 -6.51
C TYR A 345 -11.98 3.06 -5.60
N TYR A 346 -11.93 2.84 -4.29
CA TYR A 346 -12.27 3.82 -3.28
C TYR A 346 -11.02 4.24 -2.52
N PHE A 347 -10.97 5.49 -2.07
CA PHE A 347 -9.86 5.96 -1.28
C PHE A 347 -10.24 7.14 -0.38
N HIS A 348 -9.46 7.35 0.67
CA HIS A 348 -9.35 8.62 1.37
C HIS A 348 -7.87 8.93 1.62
N THR A 349 -7.55 10.17 1.95
CA THR A 349 -6.16 10.60 2.18
C THR A 349 -5.93 10.89 3.67
N GLN A 350 -4.68 11.16 4.03
CA GLN A 350 -4.29 11.63 5.36
C GLN A 350 -5.04 12.91 5.75
N THR A 351 -5.18 13.82 4.78
CA THR A 351 -5.73 15.18 4.99
C THR A 351 -7.21 15.30 4.68
N SER A 352 -7.85 14.29 4.08
CA SER A 352 -9.30 14.25 3.88
C SER A 352 -9.82 12.83 4.09
N ARG A 353 -10.75 12.69 5.04
CA ARG A 353 -11.42 11.44 5.38
C ARG A 353 -12.68 11.19 4.56
N THR A 354 -13.02 12.08 3.63
CA THR A 354 -14.12 11.86 2.68
C THR A 354 -13.73 10.73 1.73
N ILE A 355 -14.48 9.62 1.78
CA ILE A 355 -14.28 8.50 0.86
C ILE A 355 -14.69 8.92 -0.54
N ARG A 356 -13.74 8.81 -1.48
CA ARG A 356 -13.93 9.07 -2.91
C ARG A 356 -13.92 7.76 -3.67
N MET A 357 -14.48 7.76 -4.88
CA MET A 357 -14.67 6.57 -5.68
C MET A 357 -14.37 6.83 -7.15
N ILE A 358 -13.70 5.86 -7.78
CA ILE A 358 -13.42 5.78 -9.20
C ILE A 358 -14.11 4.53 -9.73
N GLU A 359 -14.99 4.70 -10.71
CA GLU A 359 -15.63 3.61 -11.43
C GLU A 359 -14.87 3.39 -12.74
N LEU A 360 -14.36 2.18 -12.95
CA LEU A 360 -13.40 1.90 -14.02
C LEU A 360 -14.00 2.13 -15.40
N ASP A 361 -15.27 1.73 -15.60
CA ASP A 361 -15.98 1.88 -16.86
C ASP A 361 -16.19 3.35 -17.29
N LYS A 362 -16.04 4.29 -16.36
CA LYS A 362 -16.15 5.74 -16.62
C LYS A 362 -14.82 6.40 -16.97
N GLN A 363 -13.72 5.67 -16.96
CA GLN A 363 -12.40 6.24 -17.21
C GLN A 363 -12.08 6.33 -18.71
N PRO A 364 -11.22 7.29 -19.13
CA PRO A 364 -10.83 7.44 -20.53
C PRO A 364 -10.21 6.17 -21.11
N LYS A 365 -10.73 5.72 -22.26
CA LYS A 365 -10.41 4.40 -22.84
C LYS A 365 -9.19 4.38 -23.76
N ASN A 366 -8.73 5.54 -24.21
CA ASN A 366 -7.72 5.66 -25.27
C ASN A 366 -6.54 6.58 -24.91
N VAL A 367 -6.51 7.13 -23.70
CA VAL A 367 -5.48 8.10 -23.29
C VAL A 367 -5.07 7.89 -21.84
N LEU A 368 -3.77 7.94 -21.58
CA LEU A 368 -3.22 7.97 -20.22
C LEU A 368 -3.73 9.22 -19.52
N SER A 369 -4.37 9.05 -18.37
CA SER A 369 -5.00 10.15 -17.64
C SER A 369 -4.53 10.16 -16.19
N VAL A 370 -4.33 11.35 -15.63
CA VAL A 370 -3.94 11.55 -14.24
C VAL A 370 -4.89 12.52 -13.55
N GLN A 371 -5.02 12.37 -12.24
CA GLN A 371 -5.76 13.30 -11.39
C GLN A 371 -4.99 13.47 -10.07
N ASP A 372 -4.62 14.71 -9.74
CA ASP A 372 -4.03 15.01 -8.44
C ASP A 372 -5.05 14.79 -7.32
N LEU A 373 -4.57 14.45 -6.12
CA LEU A 373 -5.45 14.16 -5.00
C LEU A 373 -6.14 15.45 -4.50
N PRO A 374 -7.48 15.52 -4.50
CA PRO A 374 -8.20 16.75 -4.16
C PRO A 374 -8.02 17.12 -2.69
N ALA A 375 -7.57 18.35 -2.44
CA ALA A 375 -7.23 18.87 -1.12
C ALA A 375 -8.41 19.53 -0.37
N ASP A 376 -9.51 19.82 -1.07
CA ASP A 376 -10.56 20.77 -0.67
C ASP A 376 -11.81 20.15 -0.03
N GLU A 377 -11.97 18.82 -0.07
CA GLU A 377 -13.20 18.15 0.42
C GLU A 377 -13.04 17.58 1.84
N LEU A 378 -12.54 18.36 2.80
CA LEU A 378 -12.39 17.89 4.19
C LEU A 378 -13.72 17.80 4.93
N ILE A 379 -14.58 18.81 4.79
CA ILE A 379 -15.82 18.96 5.56
C ILE A 379 -17.00 19.09 4.60
N ARG A 380 -18.02 18.25 4.79
CA ARG A 380 -19.31 18.42 4.13
C ARG A 380 -20.24 19.20 5.05
N ASP A 381 -20.54 20.45 4.71
CA ASP A 381 -21.53 21.25 5.43
C ASP A 381 -22.93 20.61 5.28
N VAL A 382 -23.59 20.39 6.42
CA VAL A 382 -24.94 19.83 6.52
C VAL A 382 -25.90 20.76 7.27
N SER A 383 -25.50 22.01 7.52
CA SER A 383 -26.27 23.01 8.26
C SER A 383 -27.65 23.25 7.63
N ASN A 384 -27.79 23.04 6.32
CA ASN A 384 -29.05 23.19 5.57
C ASN A 384 -29.85 21.88 5.41
N LYS A 385 -29.50 20.79 6.10
CA LYS A 385 -30.15 19.47 5.95
C LYS A 385 -31.06 19.08 7.11
N PHE A 386 -31.23 19.94 8.11
CA PHE A 386 -32.17 19.70 9.19
C PHE A 386 -33.61 19.69 8.66
N THR A 387 -34.35 18.63 8.97
CA THR A 387 -35.78 18.53 8.64
C THR A 387 -36.60 18.80 9.91
N PRO A 388 -37.55 19.76 9.92
CA PRO A 388 -38.39 20.03 11.08
C PRO A 388 -39.22 18.79 11.48
N THR A 389 -39.20 18.39 12.75
CA THR A 389 -39.94 17.22 13.28
C THR A 389 -41.20 17.59 14.08
N GLY A 390 -41.68 18.83 13.98
CA GLY A 390 -42.81 19.38 14.74
C GLY A 390 -42.38 20.31 15.88
N LYS A 391 -43.34 20.94 16.57
CA LYS A 391 -43.04 21.77 17.75
C LYS A 391 -42.63 20.86 18.91
N ALA A 392 -41.49 21.14 19.54
CA ALA A 392 -41.14 20.56 20.82
C ALA A 392 -42.27 20.86 21.82
N HIS A 393 -42.80 19.82 22.46
CA HIS A 393 -43.83 19.94 23.50
C HIS A 393 -43.22 20.44 24.82
#